data_AF-A0A672GTM6-F1
#
_entry.id   AF-A0A672GTM6-F1
#
_cell.length_a   1.000
_cell.length_b   1.000
_cell.length_c   1.000
_cell.angle_alpha   90.00
_cell.angle_beta   90.00
_cell.angle_gamma   90.00
#
_symmetry.space_group_name_H-M   'P 1'
#
loop_
_entity.id
_entity.type
_entity.pdbx_description
1 polymer ?
#
loop_
_entity_poly.entity_id
_entity_poly.type
_entity_poly.pdbx_seq_one_letter_code
_entity_poly.pdbx_strand_id
1 'polypeptide(L)'
;MSGYTPDEKLRFDQLVKLRRQWLKDQELSPREPVLPAKPPGAIAKFWAGFLEPKSLWRLYTYKAYRGGVFTLTRLLIPAWLVHYYVKYHIAPYFLTSCHCCCFQGDVIQETGEVVPDLPEIHGHH
;
A
#
# COMPACT_ATOMS: atom_id res chain seq x y z
N MET A 1 60.38 -23.72 7.79
CA MET A 1 58.92 -23.74 7.59
C MET A 1 58.58 -25.03 6.87
N SER A 2 58.30 -26.09 7.62
CA SER A 2 57.99 -27.40 7.03
C SER A 2 56.63 -27.31 6.34
N GLY A 3 56.62 -27.52 5.03
CA GLY A 3 55.38 -27.63 4.27
C GLY A 3 54.61 -28.90 4.61
N TYR A 4 53.46 -29.07 3.96
CA TYR A 4 52.60 -30.23 4.13
C TYR A 4 53.33 -31.56 3.88
N THR A 5 53.07 -32.53 4.75
CA THR A 5 53.48 -33.93 4.58
C THR A 5 52.78 -34.53 3.35
N PRO A 6 53.35 -35.58 2.73
CA PRO A 6 52.76 -36.20 1.54
C PRO A 6 51.32 -36.70 1.79
N ASP A 7 51.01 -37.21 2.97
CA ASP A 7 49.67 -37.67 3.33
C ASP A 7 48.66 -36.51 3.46
N GLU A 8 49.10 -35.38 4.03
CA GLU A 8 48.27 -34.17 4.12
C GLU A 8 47.96 -33.60 2.73
N LYS A 9 48.93 -33.63 1.81
CA LYS A 9 48.71 -33.23 0.40
C LYS A 9 47.72 -34.15 -0.30
N LEU A 10 47.89 -35.46 -0.14
CA LEU A 10 47.00 -36.46 -0.72
C LEU A 10 45.56 -36.29 -0.18
N ARG A 11 45.42 -36.08 1.12
CA ARG A 11 44.12 -35.82 1.76
C ARG A 11 43.50 -34.50 1.29
N PHE A 12 44.30 -33.45 1.14
CA PHE A 12 43.83 -32.17 0.64
C PHE A 12 43.28 -32.29 -0.79
N ASP A 13 44.02 -32.96 -1.68
CA ASP A 13 43.57 -33.18 -3.06
C ASP A 13 42.28 -34.00 -3.15
N GLN A 14 42.12 -35.00 -2.27
CA GLN A 14 40.88 -35.77 -2.15
C GLN A 14 39.70 -34.88 -1.73
N LEU A 15 39.89 -34.03 -0.70
CA LEU A 15 38.86 -33.11 -0.24
C LEU A 15 38.50 -32.06 -1.28
N VAL A 16 39.49 -31.55 -2.02
CA VAL A 16 39.27 -30.58 -3.11
C VAL A 16 38.45 -31.21 -4.23
N LYS A 17 38.73 -32.46 -4.61
CA LYS A 17 37.93 -33.18 -5.62
C LYS A 17 36.48 -33.34 -5.17
N LEU A 18 36.25 -33.82 -3.95
CA LEU A 18 34.91 -33.96 -3.38
C LEU A 18 34.18 -32.61 -3.30
N ARG A 19 34.89 -31.55 -2.91
CA ARG A 19 34.33 -30.20 -2.82
C ARG A 19 33.90 -29.67 -4.18
N ARG A 20 34.70 -29.89 -5.23
CA ARG A 20 34.35 -29.46 -6.59
C ARG A 20 33.12 -30.19 -7.13
N GLN A 21 33.01 -31.49 -6.86
CA GLN A 21 31.86 -32.28 -7.26
C GLN A 21 30.60 -31.85 -6.50
N TRP A 22 30.69 -31.67 -5.18
CA TRP A 22 29.60 -31.14 -4.37
C TRP A 22 29.11 -29.77 -4.87
N LEU A 23 30.03 -28.85 -5.18
CA LEU A 23 29.68 -27.53 -5.72
C LEU A 23 28.95 -27.62 -7.07
N LYS A 24 29.35 -28.56 -7.91
CA LYS A 24 28.68 -28.84 -9.18
C LYS A 24 27.30 -29.45 -8.98
N ASP A 25 27.14 -30.32 -7.99
CA ASP A 25 25.85 -30.94 -7.65
C ASP A 25 24.85 -29.94 -7.02
N GLN A 26 25.34 -28.79 -6.55
CA GLN A 26 24.49 -27.66 -6.12
C GLN A 26 23.99 -26.79 -7.28
N GLU A 27 24.44 -27.02 -8.52
CA GLU A 27 23.89 -26.32 -9.68
C GLU A 27 22.49 -26.87 -9.97
N LEU A 28 21.45 -26.11 -9.60
CA LEU A 28 20.07 -26.54 -9.84
C LEU A 28 19.76 -26.58 -11.33
N SER A 29 19.14 -27.68 -11.75
CA SER A 29 18.58 -27.79 -13.09
C SER A 29 17.37 -26.86 -13.24
N PRO A 30 17.07 -26.33 -14.44
CA PRO A 30 15.90 -25.49 -14.67
C PRO A 30 14.52 -26.15 -14.41
N ARG A 31 14.49 -27.45 -14.11
CA ARG A 31 13.27 -28.26 -13.96
C ARG A 31 13.00 -28.58 -12.50
N GLU A 32 12.85 -27.54 -11.70
CA GLU A 32 12.40 -27.71 -10.31
C GLU A 32 10.91 -28.11 -10.28
N PRO A 33 10.52 -29.02 -9.38
CA PRO A 33 9.12 -29.30 -9.15
C PRO A 33 8.46 -28.07 -8.50
N VAL A 34 7.83 -27.23 -9.32
CA VAL A 34 7.06 -26.08 -8.87
C VAL A 34 5.65 -26.55 -8.49
N LEU A 35 5.19 -26.15 -7.31
CA LEU A 35 3.80 -26.38 -6.92
C LEU A 35 2.86 -25.74 -7.96
N PRO A 36 1.80 -26.44 -8.41
CA PRO A 36 0.88 -25.88 -9.37
C PRO A 36 0.25 -24.60 -8.80
N ALA A 37 0.23 -23.54 -9.61
CA ALA A 37 -0.35 -22.28 -9.20
C ALA A 37 -1.85 -22.48 -8.88
N LYS A 38 -2.32 -21.87 -7.78
CA LYS A 38 -3.74 -21.87 -7.42
C LYS A 38 -4.54 -21.28 -8.59
N PRO A 39 -5.62 -21.93 -9.04
CA PRO A 39 -6.38 -21.43 -10.17
C PRO A 39 -6.94 -20.03 -9.84
N PRO A 40 -6.77 -19.05 -10.74
CA PRO A 40 -7.34 -17.72 -10.53
C PRO A 40 -8.86 -17.79 -10.45
N GLY A 41 -9.47 -16.91 -9.65
CA GLY A 41 -10.93 -16.77 -9.59
C GLY A 41 -11.53 -16.35 -10.94
N ALA A 42 -12.84 -16.50 -11.12
CA ALA A 42 -13.52 -16.22 -12.40
C ALA A 42 -13.24 -14.80 -12.94
N ILE A 43 -13.29 -13.79 -12.07
CA ILE A 43 -12.99 -12.40 -12.42
C ILE A 43 -11.51 -12.23 -12.82
N ALA A 44 -10.59 -12.87 -12.09
CA ALA A 44 -9.16 -12.81 -12.41
C ALA A 44 -8.84 -13.50 -13.73
N LYS A 45 -9.51 -14.63 -14.04
CA LYS A 45 -9.44 -15.31 -15.33
C LYS A 45 -9.93 -14.44 -16.47
N PHE A 46 -11.08 -13.78 -16.29
CA PHE A 46 -11.62 -12.84 -17.27
C PHE A 46 -10.63 -11.71 -17.57
N TRP A 47 -10.09 -11.05 -16.54
CA TRP A 47 -9.13 -9.97 -16.73
C TRP A 47 -7.82 -10.45 -17.34
N ALA A 48 -7.34 -11.66 -16.98
CA ALA A 48 -6.16 -12.25 -17.60
C ALA A 48 -6.35 -12.46 -19.11
N GLY A 49 -7.48 -13.04 -19.53
CA GLY A 49 -7.81 -13.22 -20.95
C GLY A 49 -8.07 -11.90 -21.69
N PHE A 50 -8.74 -10.94 -21.03
CA PHE A 50 -8.96 -9.61 -21.60
C PHE A 50 -7.63 -8.87 -21.85
N LEU A 51 -6.62 -9.08 -21.02
CA LEU A 51 -5.29 -8.47 -21.14
C LEU A 51 -4.34 -9.23 -22.09
N GLU A 52 -4.71 -10.42 -22.55
CA GLU A 52 -3.85 -11.33 -23.31
C GLU A 52 -3.34 -10.75 -24.65
N PRO A 53 -4.08 -9.86 -25.34
CA PRO A 53 -3.47 -8.88 -26.22
C PRO A 53 -3.18 -7.59 -25.43
N LYS A 54 -1.90 -7.32 -25.19
CA LYS A 54 -1.41 -6.18 -24.39
C LYS A 54 -1.54 -4.83 -25.12
N SER A 55 -2.76 -4.45 -25.50
CA SER A 55 -3.00 -3.13 -26.06
C SER A 55 -3.03 -2.07 -24.95
N LEU A 56 -2.62 -0.84 -25.28
CA LEU A 56 -2.56 0.26 -24.31
C LEU A 56 -3.94 0.55 -23.71
N TRP A 57 -5.00 0.57 -24.53
CA TRP A 57 -6.38 0.79 -24.07
C TRP A 57 -6.82 -0.23 -23.03
N ARG A 58 -6.52 -1.53 -23.23
CA ARG A 58 -6.88 -2.61 -22.28
C ARG A 58 -6.16 -2.47 -20.94
N LEU A 59 -4.91 -1.99 -20.97
CA LEU A 59 -4.14 -1.72 -19.75
C LEU A 59 -4.71 -0.53 -18.99
N TYR A 60 -5.06 0.56 -19.69
CA TYR A 60 -5.66 1.73 -19.06
C TYR A 60 -7.04 1.44 -18.46
N THR A 61 -7.89 0.66 -19.14
CA THR A 61 -9.19 0.25 -18.59
C THR A 61 -9.03 -0.62 -17.35
N TYR A 62 -8.12 -1.58 -17.37
CA TYR A 62 -7.82 -2.38 -16.19
C TYR A 62 -7.27 -1.55 -15.02
N LYS A 63 -6.42 -0.55 -15.30
CA LYS A 63 -5.91 0.38 -14.28
C LYS A 63 -7.03 1.21 -13.66
N ALA A 64 -7.94 1.73 -14.48
CA ALA A 64 -9.11 2.47 -14.00
C ALA A 64 -10.02 1.58 -13.13
N TYR A 65 -10.30 0.35 -13.57
CA TYR A 65 -11.06 -0.63 -12.80
C TYR A 65 -10.42 -0.90 -11.43
N ARG A 66 -9.11 -1.17 -11.39
CA ARG A 66 -8.38 -1.39 -10.13
C ARG A 66 -8.43 -0.17 -9.21
N GLY A 67 -8.30 1.03 -9.77
CA GLY A 67 -8.46 2.29 -9.04
C GLY A 67 -9.84 2.41 -8.43
N GLY A 68 -10.90 2.13 -9.19
CA GLY A 68 -12.29 2.17 -8.72
C GLY A 68 -12.60 1.13 -7.64
N VAL A 69 -12.10 -0.09 -7.77
CA VAL A 69 -12.26 -1.11 -6.72
C VAL A 69 -11.55 -0.69 -5.44
N PHE A 70 -10.36 -0.09 -5.55
CA PHE A 70 -9.63 0.42 -4.40
C PHE A 70 -10.38 1.56 -3.70
N THR A 71 -10.85 2.57 -4.44
CA THR A 71 -11.57 3.70 -3.85
C THR A 71 -12.85 3.25 -3.15
N LEU A 72 -13.59 2.33 -3.76
CA LEU A 72 -14.82 1.80 -3.15
C LEU A 72 -14.53 1.00 -1.89
N THR A 73 -13.61 0.04 -1.95
CA THR A 73 -13.37 -0.91 -0.85
C THR A 73 -12.54 -0.33 0.29
N ARG A 74 -11.60 0.57 0.00
CA ARG A 74 -10.65 1.11 0.99
C ARG A 74 -10.98 2.52 1.46
N LEU A 75 -11.79 3.28 0.73
CA LEU A 75 -12.14 4.65 1.12
C LEU A 75 -13.63 4.79 1.41
N LEU A 76 -14.50 4.50 0.42
CA LEU A 76 -15.94 4.78 0.54
C LEU A 76 -16.62 3.93 1.60
N ILE A 77 -16.45 2.60 1.55
CA ILE A 77 -17.09 1.70 2.52
C ILE A 77 -16.63 2.03 3.96
N PRO A 78 -15.32 2.12 4.26
CA PRO A 78 -14.88 2.50 5.60
C PRO A 78 -15.37 3.88 6.03
N ALA A 79 -15.32 4.89 5.15
CA ALA A 79 -15.80 6.23 5.46
C ALA A 79 -17.29 6.24 5.80
N TRP A 80 -18.12 5.49 5.07
CA TRP A 80 -19.54 5.34 5.39
C TRP A 80 -19.78 4.62 6.72
N LEU A 81 -19.01 3.58 7.03
CA LEU A 81 -19.10 2.90 8.31
C LEU A 81 -18.73 3.82 9.48
N VAL A 82 -17.64 4.58 9.34
CA VAL A 82 -17.22 5.58 10.34
C VAL A 82 -18.30 6.66 10.49
N HIS A 83 -18.82 7.19 9.38
CA HIS A 83 -19.88 8.18 9.41
C HIS A 83 -21.15 7.66 10.11
N TYR A 84 -21.56 6.42 9.81
CA TYR A 84 -22.69 5.78 10.45
C TYR A 84 -22.47 5.60 11.96
N TYR A 85 -21.27 5.17 12.34
CA TYR A 85 -20.90 5.03 13.75
C TYR A 85 -20.95 6.39 14.48
N VAL A 86 -20.35 7.42 13.89
CA VAL A 86 -20.38 8.80 14.41
C VAL A 86 -21.81 9.30 14.58
N LYS A 87 -22.67 9.04 13.59
CA LYS A 87 -24.05 9.54 13.55
C LYS A 87 -24.95 8.95 14.65
N TYR A 88 -24.77 7.68 14.99
CA TYR A 88 -25.73 6.96 15.85
C TYR A 88 -25.16 6.45 17.17
N HIS A 89 -23.85 6.27 17.28
CA HIS A 89 -23.23 5.55 18.41
C HIS A 89 -22.38 6.46 19.31
N ILE A 90 -22.15 7.70 18.91
CA ILE A 90 -21.37 8.64 19.71
C ILE A 90 -22.28 9.28 20.78
N ALA A 91 -21.87 9.14 22.04
CA ALA A 91 -22.54 9.72 23.19
C ALA A 91 -22.46 11.26 23.19
N PRO A 92 -23.43 11.96 23.80
CA PRO A 92 -23.36 13.41 23.94
C PRO A 92 -22.03 13.84 24.60
N TYR A 93 -21.42 14.91 24.09
CA TYR A 93 -20.10 15.47 24.48
C TYR A 93 -18.83 14.73 24.04
N PHE A 94 -18.92 13.58 23.37
CA PHE A 94 -17.72 12.88 22.92
C PHE A 94 -17.04 13.56 21.71
N LEU A 95 -17.81 14.28 20.89
CA LEU A 95 -17.30 15.17 19.84
C LEU A 95 -17.59 16.63 20.24
N THR A 96 -16.64 17.26 20.91
CA THR A 96 -16.66 18.71 21.15
C THR A 96 -15.97 19.42 19.99
N SER A 97 -16.75 20.08 19.15
CA SER A 97 -16.19 21.01 18.17
C SER A 97 -15.83 22.32 18.87
N CYS A 98 -14.65 22.87 18.58
CA CYS A 98 -14.38 24.27 18.90
C CYS A 98 -15.37 25.14 18.12
N HIS A 99 -15.84 26.20 18.76
CA HIS A 99 -16.68 27.17 18.06
C HIS A 99 -15.90 27.73 16.86
N CYS A 100 -16.58 27.90 15.72
CA CYS A 100 -15.97 28.57 14.57
C CYS A 100 -15.54 29.98 14.98
N CYS A 101 -14.38 30.43 14.49
CA CYS A 101 -13.96 31.81 14.63
C CYS A 101 -14.96 32.72 13.88
N CYS A 102 -15.38 33.79 14.53
CA CYS A 102 -16.21 34.84 13.93
C CYS A 102 -15.33 36.06 13.65
N PHE A 103 -15.34 36.55 12.42
CA PHE A 103 -14.64 37.75 11.99
C PHE A 103 -15.63 38.88 11.68
N GLN A 104 -15.12 40.10 11.57
CA GLN A 104 -15.92 41.30 11.30
C GLN A 104 -16.69 41.14 9.99
N GLY A 105 -17.96 41.56 9.98
CA GLY A 105 -18.83 41.44 8.81
C GLY A 105 -19.37 40.02 8.55
N ASP A 106 -18.96 39.00 9.31
CA ASP A 106 -19.55 37.67 9.21
C ASP A 106 -21.01 37.69 9.70
N VAL A 107 -21.86 36.87 9.08
CA VAL A 107 -23.27 36.71 9.47
C VAL A 107 -23.44 35.38 10.20
N ILE A 108 -23.91 35.44 11.44
CA ILE A 108 -24.25 34.24 12.21
C ILE A 108 -25.51 33.62 11.58
N GLN A 109 -25.41 32.42 11.00
CA GLN A 109 -26.54 31.81 10.28
C GLN A 109 -27.78 31.57 11.15
N GLU A 110 -27.59 31.25 12.42
CA GLU A 110 -28.69 30.96 13.35
C GLU A 110 -29.41 32.22 13.85
N THR A 111 -28.69 33.33 14.02
CA THR A 111 -29.22 34.59 14.60
C THR A 111 -29.47 35.67 13.55
N GLY A 112 -28.82 35.59 12.39
CA GLY A 112 -28.81 36.63 11.36
C GLY A 112 -28.02 37.90 11.73
N GLU A 113 -27.36 37.91 12.89
CA GLU A 113 -26.58 39.04 13.38
C GLU A 113 -25.25 39.16 12.60
N VAL A 114 -24.94 40.40 12.19
CA VAL A 114 -23.68 40.75 11.55
C VAL A 114 -22.67 41.09 12.63
N VAL A 115 -21.49 40.47 12.60
CA VAL A 115 -20.41 40.77 13.55
C VAL A 115 -19.94 42.21 13.32
N PRO A 116 -19.96 43.07 14.36
CA PRO A 116 -19.62 44.48 14.22
C PRO A 116 -18.14 44.68 13.87
N ASP A 117 -17.87 45.77 13.14
CA ASP A 117 -16.50 46.19 12.82
C ASP A 117 -15.77 46.65 14.09
N LEU A 118 -14.45 46.42 14.13
CA LEU A 118 -13.62 46.99 15.20
C LEU A 118 -13.57 48.52 15.07
N PRO A 119 -13.46 49.25 16.19
CA PRO A 119 -13.28 50.69 16.15
C PRO A 119 -12.02 51.06 15.34
N GLU A 120 -12.10 52.11 14.53
CA GLU A 120 -10.99 52.60 13.71
C GLU A 120 -9.79 53.00 14.58
N ILE A 121 -8.81 52.10 14.67
CA ILE A 121 -7.57 52.37 15.39
C ILE A 121 -6.70 53.22 14.45
N HIS A 122 -6.55 54.50 14.78
CA HIS A 122 -5.68 55.41 14.04
C HIS A 122 -4.23 55.01 14.33
N GLY A 123 -3.68 54.12 13.51
CA GLY A 123 -2.30 53.67 13.62
C GLY A 123 -1.35 54.83 13.33
N HIS A 124 -0.58 55.24 14.33
CA HIS A 124 0.59 56.09 14.10
C HIS A 124 1.69 55.22 13.47
N HIS A 125 1.93 55.43 12.18
CA HIS A 125 3.12 54.95 11.47
C HIS A 125 4.35 55.77 11.86
#